data_AF-D5XBB3-F1
#
_entry.id   AF-D5XBB3-F1
#
_cell.length_a   1.000
_cell.length_b   1.000
_cell.length_c   1.000
_cell.angle_alpha   90.00
_cell.angle_beta   90.00
_cell.angle_gamma   90.00
#
_symmetry.space_group_name_H-M   'P 1'
#
loop_
_entity.id
_entity.type
_entity.pdbx_description
1 polymer ?
#
loop_
_entity_poly.entity_id
_entity_poly.type
_entity_poly.pdbx_seq_one_letter_code
_entity_poly.pdbx_strand_id
1 'polypeptide(L)' 'MATPMVAGATALLLEQNPNWTPDEVKRQLTNTAVDLGFAPYEQGAGEVKLNYWRLK' A
#
# COMPACT_ATOMS: atom_id res chain seq x y z
N MET A 1 -2.94 5.20 14.83
CA MET A 1 -3.61 5.90 13.71
C MET A 1 -3.19 5.38 12.33
N ALA A 2 -1.92 5.01 12.06
CA ALA A 2 -1.50 4.48 10.76
C ALA A 2 -2.09 3.10 10.39
N THR A 3 -2.12 2.14 11.32
CA THR A 3 -2.65 0.78 11.08
C THR A 3 -4.08 0.75 10.50
N PRO A 4 -5.08 1.47 11.05
CA PRO A 4 -6.42 1.46 10.47
C PRO A 4 -6.48 2.14 9.08
N MET A 5 -5.60 3.10 8.78
CA MET A 5 -5.50 3.69 7.43
C MET A 5 -5.02 2.65 6.42
N VAL A 6 -3.99 1.87 6.76
CA VAL A 6 -3.48 0.79 5.91
C VAL A 6 -4.50 -0.35 5.77
N ALA A 7 -5.27 -0.65 6.82
CA ALA A 7 -6.35 -1.63 6.77
C ALA A 7 -7.47 -1.18 5.81
N GLY A 8 -7.90 0.08 5.87
CA GLY A 8 -8.86 0.64 4.92
C GLY A 8 -8.32 0.65 3.48
N ALA A 9 -7.05 1.01 3.29
CA ALA A 9 -6.38 0.95 2.00
C ALA A 9 -6.37 -0.48 1.42
N THR A 10 -6.09 -1.47 2.27
CA THR A 10 -6.11 -2.89 1.92
C THR A 10 -7.51 -3.35 1.50
N ALA A 11 -8.55 -2.90 2.20
CA ALA A 11 -9.93 -3.22 1.85
C ALA A 11 -10.29 -2.71 0.44
N LEU A 12 -9.87 -1.49 0.08
CA LEU A 12 -10.09 -0.92 -1.27
C LEU A 12 -9.32 -1.70 -2.36
N LEU A 13 -8.11 -2.16 -2.08
CA LEU A 13 -7.34 -2.99 -3.02
C LEU A 13 -8.02 -4.35 -3.28
N LEU A 14 -8.56 -4.96 -2.23
CA LEU A 14 -9.29 -6.23 -2.31
C LEU A 14 -10.67 -6.07 -2.96
N GLU A 15 -11.35 -4.94 -2.76
CA GLU A 15 -12.60 -4.64 -3.47
C GLU A 15 -12.36 -4.61 -5.00
N GLN A 16 -11.24 -4.04 -5.44
CA GLN A 16 -10.86 -4.00 -6.86
C GLN A 16 -10.31 -5.32 -7.38
N ASN A 17 -9.65 -6.10 -6.52
CA ASN A 17 -9.00 -7.37 -6.89
C ASN A 17 -9.35 -8.48 -5.89
N PRO A 18 -10.57 -9.04 -5.91
CA PRO A 18 -11.06 -9.95 -4.87
C PRO A 18 -10.27 -11.26 -4.74
N ASN A 19 -9.55 -11.64 -5.80
CA ASN A 19 -8.78 -12.88 -5.85
C ASN A 19 -7.32 -12.71 -5.39
N TRP A 20 -6.90 -11.49 -5.02
CA TRP A 20 -5.54 -11.26 -4.56
C TRP A 20 -5.29 -11.95 -3.22
N THR A 21 -4.16 -12.63 -3.16
CA THR A 21 -3.59 -13.20 -1.94
C THR A 21 -3.02 -12.10 -1.04
N PRO A 22 -2.86 -12.36 0.27
CA PRO A 22 -2.22 -11.41 1.19
C PRO A 22 -0.83 -10.94 0.73
N ASP A 23 -0.05 -11.82 0.09
CA ASP A 23 1.27 -11.47 -0.45
C ASP A 23 1.20 -10.55 -1.67
N GLU A 24 0.18 -10.70 -2.52
CA GLU A 24 -0.07 -9.77 -3.63
C GLU A 24 -0.47 -8.39 -3.13
N VAL A 25 -1.36 -8.32 -2.15
CA VAL A 25 -1.74 -7.06 -1.50
C VAL A 25 -0.52 -6.38 -0.86
N LYS A 26 0.27 -7.14 -0.10
CA LYS A 26 1.49 -6.63 0.54
C LYS A 26 2.47 -6.09 -0.50
N ARG A 27 2.74 -6.85 -1.57
CA ARG A 27 3.62 -6.42 -2.66
C ARG A 27 3.13 -5.14 -3.30
N GLN A 28 1.83 -5.03 -3.57
CA GLN A 28 1.26 -3.82 -4.15
C GLN A 28 1.48 -2.62 -3.23
N LEU A 29 1.18 -2.74 -1.93
CA LEU A 29 1.34 -1.65 -0.97
C LEU A 29 2.79 -1.20 -0.82
N THR A 30 3.74 -2.13 -0.79
CA THR A 30 5.16 -1.79 -0.63
C THR A 30 5.79 -1.28 -1.91
N ASN A 31 5.39 -1.79 -3.08
CA ASN A 31 5.95 -1.37 -4.36
C ASN A 31 5.46 0.00 -4.81
N THR A 32 4.28 0.44 -4.36
CA THR A 32 3.75 1.77 -4.67
C THR A 32 4.05 2.80 -3.59
N ALA A 33 4.75 2.41 -2.51
CA ALA A 33 5.08 3.31 -1.42
C ALA A 33 6.00 4.45 -1.88
N VAL A 34 5.80 5.63 -1.30
CA VAL A 34 6.63 6.80 -1.57
C VAL A 34 7.74 6.88 -0.54
N ASP A 35 8.99 6.81 -1.00
CA ASP A 35 10.16 7.07 -0.18
C ASP A 35 10.18 8.53 0.29
N LEU A 36 10.27 8.74 1.60
CA LEU A 36 10.30 10.05 2.24
C LEU A 36 11.73 10.54 2.53
N GLY A 37 12.76 9.77 2.19
CA GLY A 37 14.17 10.09 2.41
C GLY A 37 14.71 9.76 3.81
N PHE A 38 13.96 8.97 4.60
CA PHE A 38 14.39 8.50 5.93
C PHE A 38 15.15 7.17 5.84
N ALA A 39 15.76 6.73 6.94
CA ALA A 39 16.41 5.43 6.95
C ALA A 39 15.37 4.29 6.84
N PRO A 40 15.71 3.13 6.26
CA PRO A 40 14.76 2.02 6.07
C PRO A 40 14.14 1.49 7.37
N TYR A 41 14.83 1.61 8.50
CA TYR A 41 14.29 1.21 9.81
C TYR A 41 13.24 2.19 10.36
N GLU A 42 13.14 3.40 9.81
CA GLU A 42 12.19 4.44 10.23
C GLU A 42 10.91 4.40 9.40
N GLN A 43 11.03 4.17 8.10
CA GLN A 43 9.91 4.26 7.14
C GLN A 43 9.56 2.95 6.43
N GLY A 44 10.39 1.90 6.55
CA GLY A 44 10.20 0.68 5.78
C GLY A 44 10.28 0.94 4.28
N ALA A 45 9.21 0.60 3.55
CA ALA A 45 9.10 0.85 2.11
C ALA A 45 8.70 2.31 1.78
N GLY A 46 8.31 3.11 2.79
CA GLY A 46 7.81 4.48 2.61
C GLY A 46 6.33 4.64 2.95
N GLU A 47 5.77 5.79 2.59
CA GLU A 47 4.36 6.12 2.82
C GLU A 47 3.44 5.37 1.84
N VAL A 48 2.34 4.80 2.36
CA VAL A 48 1.35 4.11 1.52
C VAL A 48 0.71 5.07 0.53
N LYS A 49 0.77 4.73 -0.76
CA LYS A 49 0.14 5.49 -1.83
C LYS A 49 -0.74 4.59 -2.68
N LEU A 50 -2.05 4.80 -2.54
CA LEU A 50 -3.05 4.15 -3.36
C LEU A 50 -3.33 5.05 -4.58
N ASN A 51 -2.79 4.64 -5.72
CA ASN A 51 -3.12 5.12 -7.07
C ASN A 51 -2.61 6.52 -7.44
N TYR A 52 -2.07 6.64 -8.67
CA TYR A 52 -1.73 7.88 -9.36
C TYR A 52 -2.81 8.26 -10.41
N TRP A 53 -4.11 8.08 -10.12
CA TRP A 53 -5.26 8.49 -10.96
C TRP A 53 -5.85 7.47 -11.98
N ARG A 54 -6.33 6.29 -11.53
CA ARG A 54 -7.16 5.32 -12.31
C ARG A 54 -6.33 4.28 -13.10
N LEU A 55 -6.91 3.09 -13.30
CA LEU A 55 -6.53 2.21 -14.40
C LEU A 55 -6.63 3.04 -15.69
N LYS A 56 -5.49 3.20 -16.39
CA LYS A 56 -5.28 4.03 -17.61
C LYS A 56 -5.07 5.53 -17.38
#